data_AF-A0A1Z8Q4V3-F1
#
_entry.id   AF-A0A1Z8Q4V3-F1
#
_cell.length_a   1.000
_cell.length_b   1.000
_cell.length_c   1.000
_cell.angle_alpha   90.00
_cell.angle_beta   90.00
_cell.angle_gamma   90.00
#
_symmetry.space_group_name_H-M   'P 1'
#
loop_
_entity.id
_entity.type
_entity.pdbx_description
1 polymer ?
#
loop_
_entity_poly.entity_id
_entity_poly.type
_entity_poly.pdbx_seq_one_letter_code
_entity_poly.pdbx_strand_id
1 'polypeptide(L)' 'MKKALLDALEKKYEAEIAEADATVHIYLNNSVGIGEHPQHITELDKLIIKIADAEDKLKILKEFQ' A
#
# COMPACT_ATOMS: atom_id res chain seq x y z
N MET A 1 6.76 13.61 -22.33
CA MET A 1 5.40 13.71 -21.75
C MET A 1 4.86 12.34 -21.35
N LYS A 2 4.60 11.40 -22.27
CA LYS A 2 4.08 10.05 -21.93
C LYS A 2 4.92 9.33 -20.85
N LYS A 3 6.24 9.26 -21.02
CA LYS A 3 7.15 8.63 -20.06
C LYS A 3 7.07 9.22 -18.65
N ALA A 4 7.10 10.55 -18.53
CA ALA A 4 7.02 11.22 -17.23
C ALA A 4 5.69 10.97 -16.49
N LEU A 5 4.58 10.76 -17.22
CA LEU A 5 3.30 10.40 -16.62
C LEU A 5 3.31 8.96 -16.09
N LEU A 6 3.86 8.02 -16.87
CA LEU A 6 3.99 6.62 -16.44
C LEU A 6 4.93 6.51 -15.23
N ASP A 7 6.09 7.17 -15.27
CA ASP A 7 7.05 7.20 -14.17
C ASP A 7 6.43 7.80 -12.88
N ALA A 8 5.54 8.80 -13.02
CA ALA A 8 4.85 9.40 -11.88
C ALA A 8 3.81 8.46 -11.26
N LEU A 9 3.08 7.71 -12.09
CA LEU A 9 2.11 6.71 -11.62
C LEU A 9 2.82 5.53 -10.95
N GLU A 10 3.92 5.06 -11.51
CA GLU A 10 4.73 3.98 -10.94
C GLU A 10 5.19 4.35 -9.52
N LYS A 11 5.84 5.51 -9.36
CA LYS A 11 6.27 6.01 -8.04
C LYS A 11 5.14 6.20 -7.05
N LYS A 12 3.97 6.62 -7.52
CA LYS A 12 2.79 6.77 -6.67
C LYS A 12 2.37 5.42 -6.08
N TYR A 13 2.26 4.39 -6.92
CA TYR A 13 1.84 3.06 -6.46
C TYR A 13 2.88 2.40 -5.57
N GLU A 14 4.18 2.55 -5.88
CA GLU A 14 5.26 2.10 -5.01
C GLU A 14 5.21 2.77 -3.62
N ALA A 15 4.92 4.08 -3.57
CA ALA A 15 4.76 4.80 -2.32
C ALA A 15 3.53 4.34 -1.53
N GLU A 16 2.38 4.11 -2.19
CA GLU A 16 1.17 3.59 -1.56
C GLU A 16 1.40 2.20 -0.92
N ILE A 17 2.15 1.33 -1.59
CA ILE A 17 2.54 0.01 -1.08
C ILE A 17 3.46 0.17 0.13
N ALA A 18 4.53 0.96 0.01
CA ALA A 18 5.52 1.12 1.09
C ALA A 18 4.90 1.72 2.37
N GLU A 19 3.99 2.67 2.23
CA GLU A 19 3.25 3.28 3.35
C GLU A 19 2.36 2.25 4.06
N ALA A 20 1.57 1.49 3.28
CA ALA A 20 0.66 0.49 3.82
C ALA A 20 1.43 -0.67 4.49
N ASP A 21 2.49 -1.15 3.85
CA ASP A 21 3.34 -2.24 4.36
C ASP A 21 4.04 -1.85 5.67
N ALA A 22 4.61 -0.64 5.74
CA ALA A 22 5.20 -0.14 6.99
C ALA A 22 4.17 -0.09 8.13
N THR A 23 2.94 0.30 7.83
CA THR A 23 1.85 0.36 8.82
C THR A 23 1.44 -1.06 9.25
N VAL A 24 1.28 -2.00 8.31
CA VAL A 24 1.04 -3.42 8.59
C VAL A 24 2.14 -3.98 9.49
N HIS A 25 3.40 -3.70 9.18
CA HIS A 25 4.54 -4.16 9.98
C HIS A 25 4.49 -3.63 11.41
N ILE A 26 4.05 -2.39 11.63
CA ILE A 26 3.84 -1.84 12.98
C ILE A 26 2.73 -2.62 13.70
N TYR A 27 1.59 -2.86 13.06
CA TYR A 27 0.49 -3.65 13.65
C TYR A 27 0.92 -5.06 14.04
N LEU A 28 1.76 -5.72 13.23
CA LEU A 28 2.17 -7.10 13.45
C LEU A 28 3.33 -7.25 14.45
N ASN A 29 4.23 -6.26 14.53
CA ASN A 29 5.48 -6.39 15.30
C ASN A 29 5.56 -5.48 16.54
N ASN A 30 4.79 -4.39 16.60
CA ASN A 30 4.81 -3.44 17.70
C ASN A 30 3.47 -3.45 18.47
N SER A 31 3.09 -4.61 19.00
CA SER A 31 1.85 -4.85 19.77
C SER A 31 1.73 -4.03 21.08
N VAL A 32 2.74 -3.26 21.47
CA VAL A 32 2.75 -2.44 22.69
C VAL A 32 2.54 -0.96 22.35
N GLY A 33 1.30 -0.48 22.49
CA GLY A 33 0.99 0.95 22.41
C GLY A 33 -0.20 1.32 21.52
N ILE A 34 -0.65 0.41 20.65
CA ILE A 34 -1.95 0.54 19.99
C ILE A 34 -2.98 0.03 21.02
N GLY A 35 -3.41 0.91 21.92
CA GLY A 35 -4.42 0.59 22.93
C GLY A 35 -5.58 -0.15 22.26
N GLU A 36 -6.02 -1.26 22.86
CA GLU A 36 -6.95 -2.24 22.31
C GLU A 36 -8.06 -1.61 21.46
N HIS A 37 -7.79 -1.38 20.17
CA HIS A 37 -8.81 -0.85 19.29
C HIS A 37 -9.48 -2.09 18.70
N PRO A 38 -10.78 -2.31 18.95
CA PRO A 38 -11.45 -3.56 18.55
C PRO A 38 -11.52 -3.78 17.02
N GLN A 39 -10.98 -2.85 16.23
CA GLN A 39 -10.96 -2.89 14.76
C GLN A 39 -9.56 -3.07 14.14
N HIS A 40 -8.55 -3.61 14.85
CA HIS A 40 -7.25 -3.90 14.25
C HIS A 40 -7.34 -4.77 12.99
N ILE A 41 -8.23 -5.77 13.00
CA ILE A 41 -8.47 -6.63 11.83
C ILE A 41 -9.06 -5.82 10.67
N THR A 42 -10.05 -4.97 10.94
CA THR A 42 -10.65 -4.11 9.91
C THR A 42 -9.66 -3.11 9.33
N GLU A 43 -8.79 -2.55 10.17
CA GLU A 43 -7.77 -1.62 9.68
C GLU A 43 -6.69 -2.33 8.88
N LEU A 44 -6.25 -3.52 9.34
CA LEU A 44 -5.32 -4.35 8.60
C LEU A 44 -5.89 -4.75 7.23
N ASP A 45 -7.16 -5.13 7.16
CA ASP A 45 -7.85 -5.47 5.91
C ASP A 45 -7.81 -4.30 4.90
N LYS A 46 -8.07 -3.06 5.33
CA LYS A 46 -7.95 -1.88 4.46
C LYS A 46 -6.54 -1.68 3.92
N LEU A 47 -5.52 -1.90 4.75
CA LEU A 47 -4.12 -1.77 4.34
C LEU A 47 -3.75 -2.84 3.31
N ILE A 48 -4.21 -4.08 3.51
CA ILE A 48 -4.01 -5.17 2.53
C ILE A 48 -4.73 -4.86 1.22
N ILE A 49 -5.96 -4.36 1.24
CA ILE A 49 -6.69 -3.92 0.05
C ILE A 49 -5.92 -2.82 -0.68
N LYS A 50 -5.39 -1.82 0.03
CA LYS A 50 -4.58 -0.74 -0.55
C LYS A 50 -3.33 -1.27 -1.26
N ILE A 51 -2.65 -2.25 -0.68
CA ILE A 51 -1.48 -2.91 -1.29
C ILE A 51 -1.91 -3.65 -2.56
N ALA A 52 -2.92 -4.52 -2.47
CA ALA A 52 -3.40 -5.32 -3.60
C ALA A 52 -3.83 -4.43 -4.79
N ASP A 53 -4.59 -3.37 -4.51
CA ASP A 53 -5.03 -2.40 -5.53
C ASP A 53 -3.84 -1.70 -6.21
N ALA A 54 -2.81 -1.32 -5.45
CA ALA A 54 -1.62 -0.65 -5.99
C ALA A 54 -0.75 -1.62 -6.80
N GLU A 55 -0.60 -2.87 -6.36
CA GLU A 55 0.11 -3.92 -7.11
C GLU A 55 -0.58 -4.22 -8.45
N ASP A 56 -1.91 -4.33 -8.47
CA ASP A 56 -2.66 -4.58 -9.70
C ASP A 56 -2.58 -3.39 -10.66
N LYS A 57 -2.63 -2.15 -10.15
CA LYS A 57 -2.38 -0.95 -10.96
C LYS A 57 -0.97 -0.95 -11.54
N LEU A 58 0.05 -1.37 -10.79
CA LEU A 58 1.43 -1.50 -11.30
C LEU A 58 1.53 -2.54 -12.42
N LYS A 59 0.87 -3.70 -12.26
CA LYS A 59 0.84 -4.75 -13.30
C LYS A 59 0.23 -4.20 -14.60
N ILE A 60 -0.92 -3.53 -14.50
CA ILE A 60 -1.59 -2.91 -15.64
C ILE A 60 -0.71 -1.80 -16.24
N LEU A 61 -0.07 -0.96 -15.42
CA LEU A 61 0.77 0.14 -15.88
C LEU A 61 1.95 -0.34 -16.74
N LYS A 62 2.51 -1.51 -16.44
CA LYS A 62 3.59 -2.14 -17.23
C LYS A 62 3.17 -2.48 -18.66
N GLU A 63 1.87 -2.66 -18.93
CA GLU A 63 1.38 -2.89 -20.30
C GLU A 63 1.43 -1.62 -21.17
N PHE A 64 1.59 -0.43 -20.56
CA PHE A 64 1.65 0.86 -21.25
C PHE A 64 3.07 1.41 -21.47
N GLN A 65 4.06 0.79 -20.81
CA GLN A 65 5.49 1.11 -20.92
C GLN A 65 6.03 0.66 -22.29
#